data_AF-A0A7Y3HX93-F1
#
_entry.id   AF-A0A7Y3HX93-F1
#
_cell.length_a   1.000
_cell.length_b   1.000
_cell.length_c   1.000
_cell.angle_alpha   90.00
_cell.angle_beta   90.00
_cell.angle_gamma   90.00
#
_symmetry.space_group_name_H-M   'P 1'
#
loop_
_entity.id
_entity.type
_entity.pdbx_description
1 polymer ?
#
loop_
_entity_poly.entity_id
_entity_poly.type
_entity_poly.pdbx_seq_one_letter_code
_entity_poly.pdbx_strand_id
1 'polypeptide(L)'
;MMKEVIVIGGGVIGLCSAYYLVKAGHKVTVIDQSSMDGGASFVNAGYLTPSHIIPLAAPGAVKQGIKWMFNASSPFYIKPRLDKSLFEWAWAFNKSCTKENVNKSIPVIKDINLLSARLFSEIKQEEGFNFHLKNNGLLVLCQSEKMLEEEIHIARIAAAEGLEVKEISKSNIPNIEIGAKVEAVGAVHYACDWHSTPHEFMNDLQSWLKAEGVQIFKNEQITTLEASQD
;
A
#
# COMPACT_ATOMS: atom_id res chain seq x y z
N MET A 1 7.31 -11.83 28.44
CA MET A 1 8.71 -11.51 28.81
C MET A 1 9.22 -10.44 27.87
N MET A 2 9.85 -9.40 28.41
CA MET A 2 10.52 -8.36 27.62
C MET A 2 11.65 -8.98 26.80
N LYS A 3 11.82 -8.52 25.56
CA LYS A 3 12.88 -8.95 24.63
C LYS A 3 13.58 -7.71 24.09
N GLU A 4 14.84 -7.86 23.70
CA GLU A 4 15.53 -6.89 22.86
C GLU A 4 15.30 -7.24 21.39
N VAL A 5 14.84 -6.27 20.60
CA VAL A 5 14.47 -6.48 19.20
C VAL A 5 15.15 -5.43 18.32
N ILE A 6 15.87 -5.90 17.31
CA ILE A 6 16.45 -5.05 16.27
C ILE A 6 15.54 -5.09 15.05
N VAL A 7 15.08 -3.91 14.62
CA VAL A 7 14.33 -3.71 13.38
C VAL A 7 15.29 -3.16 12.32
N ILE A 8 15.47 -3.91 11.24
CA ILE A 8 16.33 -3.53 10.12
C ILE A 8 15.45 -2.90 9.04
N GLY A 9 15.61 -1.59 8.84
CA GLY A 9 14.79 -0.76 7.95
C GLY A 9 13.91 0.21 8.74
N GLY A 10 14.10 1.50 8.50
CA GLY A 10 13.37 2.64 9.04
C GLY A 10 12.29 3.19 8.10
N GLY A 11 11.85 2.39 7.13
CA GLY A 11 10.65 2.68 6.34
C GLY A 11 9.36 2.51 7.17
N VAL A 12 8.20 2.78 6.55
CA VAL A 12 6.90 2.78 7.26
C VAL A 12 6.60 1.44 7.93
N ILE A 13 6.94 0.32 7.29
CA ILE A 13 6.75 -1.01 7.86
C ILE A 13 7.63 -1.23 9.10
N GLY A 14 8.90 -0.81 9.04
CA GLY A 14 9.82 -0.96 10.15
C GLY A 14 9.44 -0.08 11.35
N LEU A 15 9.06 1.18 11.10
CA LEU A 15 8.63 2.08 12.16
C LEU A 15 7.30 1.64 12.79
N CYS A 16 6.31 1.18 12.00
CA CYS A 16 5.08 0.62 12.55
C CYS A 16 5.36 -0.67 13.34
N SER A 17 6.29 -1.51 12.89
CA SER A 17 6.71 -2.70 13.64
C SER A 17 7.34 -2.31 14.98
N ALA A 18 8.25 -1.32 14.98
CA ALA A 18 8.85 -0.78 16.20
C ALA A 18 7.79 -0.23 17.16
N TYR A 19 6.80 0.51 16.64
CA TYR A 19 5.69 1.06 17.43
C TYR A 19 4.93 -0.04 18.19
N TYR A 20 4.48 -1.08 17.49
CA TYR A 20 3.73 -2.16 18.15
C TYR A 20 4.62 -3.03 19.07
N LEU A 21 5.91 -3.18 18.77
CA LEU A 21 6.84 -3.86 19.66
C LEU A 21 7.07 -3.09 20.97
N VAL A 22 7.18 -1.76 20.90
CA VAL A 22 7.24 -0.88 22.08
C VAL A 22 5.95 -0.99 22.90
N LYS A 23 4.77 -0.89 22.26
CA LYS A 23 3.47 -1.06 22.93
C LYS A 23 3.32 -2.44 23.59
N ALA A 24 3.99 -3.47 23.06
CA ALA A 24 4.05 -4.81 23.66
C ALA A 24 5.09 -4.95 24.79
N GLY A 25 5.82 -3.89 25.15
CA GLY A 25 6.79 -3.88 26.25
C GLY A 25 8.16 -4.43 25.88
N HIS A 26 8.54 -4.42 24.59
CA HIS A 26 9.87 -4.81 24.14
C HIS A 26 10.83 -3.61 24.06
N LYS A 27 12.12 -3.87 24.27
CA LYS A 27 13.18 -2.88 24.03
C LYS A 27 13.57 -2.95 22.56
N VAL A 28 13.41 -1.85 21.84
CA VAL A 28 13.56 -1.82 20.37
C VAL A 28 14.69 -0.90 19.94
N THR A 29 15.44 -1.36 18.94
CA THR A 29 16.42 -0.57 18.19
C THR A 29 16.06 -0.63 16.71
N VAL A 30 16.04 0.51 16.03
CA VAL A 30 15.83 0.61 14.58
C VAL A 30 17.14 1.00 13.91
N ILE A 31 17.52 0.29 12.84
CA ILE A 31 18.73 0.56 12.05
C ILE A 31 18.34 0.71 10.59
N ASP A 32 18.69 1.84 9.96
CA ASP A 32 18.45 2.09 8.55
C ASP A 32 19.71 2.62 7.85
N GLN A 33 19.94 2.12 6.63
CA GLN A 33 21.09 2.50 5.79
C GLN A 33 21.00 3.94 5.23
N SER A 34 19.84 4.58 5.33
CA SER A 34 19.57 5.94 4.83
C SER A 34 19.33 6.93 5.97
N SER A 35 19.13 8.19 5.61
CA SER A 35 18.71 9.28 6.49
C SER A 35 17.23 9.21 6.91
N MET A 36 16.45 8.29 6.32
CA MET A 36 15.00 8.13 6.57
C MET A 36 14.15 9.39 6.26
N ASP A 37 14.62 10.24 5.37
CA ASP A 37 13.96 11.47 4.87
C ASP A 37 13.62 11.38 3.36
N GLY A 38 13.62 10.16 2.82
CA GLY A 38 13.37 9.88 1.41
C GLY A 38 12.92 8.43 1.17
N GLY A 39 12.90 8.04 -0.11
CA GLY A 39 12.49 6.69 -0.52
C GLY A 39 10.99 6.44 -0.46
N ALA A 40 10.58 5.22 -0.85
CA ALA A 40 9.18 4.89 -1.11
C ALA A 40 8.24 5.15 0.07
N SER A 41 8.68 4.95 1.32
CA SER A 41 7.85 5.21 2.50
C SER A 41 7.61 6.70 2.75
N PHE A 42 8.57 7.56 2.40
CA PHE A 42 8.52 9.00 2.70
C PHE A 42 7.82 9.81 1.61
N VAL A 43 7.99 9.41 0.33
CA VAL A 43 7.53 10.20 -0.84
C VAL A 43 6.38 9.56 -1.64
N ASN A 44 5.74 8.48 -1.14
CA ASN A 44 4.59 7.90 -1.85
C ASN A 44 3.38 8.85 -1.87
N ALA A 45 2.35 8.49 -2.64
CA ALA A 45 1.14 9.28 -2.81
C ALA A 45 0.21 9.30 -1.57
N GLY A 46 0.50 8.49 -0.55
CA GLY A 46 -0.21 8.50 0.72
C GLY A 46 -1.61 7.88 0.70
N TYR A 47 -1.93 7.07 -0.30
CA TYR A 47 -3.20 6.36 -0.36
C TYR A 47 -3.24 5.16 0.60
N LEU A 48 -4.36 5.02 1.31
CA LEU A 48 -4.75 3.81 2.03
C LEU A 48 -5.99 3.26 1.32
N THR A 49 -5.86 2.07 0.73
CA THR A 49 -6.76 1.61 -0.32
C THR A 49 -7.54 0.33 0.03
N PRO A 50 -8.49 0.35 0.97
CA PRO A 50 -9.47 -0.71 1.14
C PRO A 50 -10.14 -1.20 -0.16
N SER A 51 -10.32 -0.32 -1.15
CA SER A 51 -10.88 -0.65 -2.47
C SER A 51 -10.03 -1.58 -3.33
N HIS A 52 -8.70 -1.64 -3.12
CA HIS A 52 -7.76 -2.35 -4.00
C HIS A 52 -7.68 -3.83 -3.63
N ILE A 53 -8.77 -4.56 -3.89
CA ILE A 53 -8.97 -5.96 -3.48
C ILE A 53 -8.50 -6.99 -4.51
N ILE A 54 -8.24 -6.57 -5.75
CA ILE A 54 -7.77 -7.47 -6.80
C ILE A 54 -6.25 -7.64 -6.66
N PRO A 55 -5.73 -8.86 -6.49
CA PRO A 55 -4.30 -9.06 -6.35
C PRO A 55 -3.57 -8.81 -7.66
N LEU A 56 -2.28 -8.51 -7.57
CA LEU A 56 -1.41 -8.40 -8.75
C LEU A 56 -1.39 -9.68 -9.59
N ALA A 57 -1.45 -10.85 -8.94
CA ALA A 57 -1.53 -12.15 -9.58
C ALA A 57 -2.98 -12.49 -10.01
N ALA A 58 -3.49 -11.76 -10.99
CA ALA A 58 -4.82 -11.96 -11.56
C ALA A 58 -4.75 -12.45 -13.03
N PRO A 59 -5.78 -13.15 -13.53
CA PRO A 59 -5.87 -13.51 -14.95
C PRO A 59 -5.63 -12.31 -15.87
N GLY A 60 -4.72 -12.46 -16.84
CA GLY A 60 -4.34 -11.37 -17.74
C GLY A 60 -3.13 -10.55 -17.29
N ALA A 61 -2.71 -10.63 -16.02
CA ALA A 61 -1.53 -9.94 -15.50
C ALA A 61 -0.25 -10.31 -16.26
N VAL A 62 -0.09 -11.58 -16.64
CA VAL A 62 1.07 -12.05 -17.43
C VAL A 62 1.10 -11.44 -18.84
N LYS A 63 -0.06 -11.37 -19.51
CA LYS A 63 -0.16 -10.74 -20.84
C LYS A 63 0.19 -9.25 -20.76
N GLN A 64 -0.27 -8.57 -19.72
CA GLN A 64 0.05 -7.17 -19.47
C GLN A 64 1.54 -7.01 -19.10
N GLY A 65 2.09 -7.88 -18.27
CA GLY A 65 3.51 -7.93 -17.92
C GLY A 65 4.40 -8.11 -19.15
N ILE A 66 4.04 -9.01 -20.07
CA ILE A 66 4.76 -9.19 -21.35
C ILE A 66 4.69 -7.92 -22.19
N LYS A 67 3.52 -7.29 -22.31
CA LYS A 67 3.38 -6.01 -23.02
C LYS A 67 4.28 -4.92 -22.40
N TRP A 68 4.37 -4.90 -21.08
CA TRP A 68 5.20 -3.99 -20.31
C TRP A 68 6.71 -4.26 -20.41
N MET A 69 7.14 -5.50 -20.63
CA MET A 69 8.55 -5.82 -20.89
C MET A 69 9.11 -5.12 -22.13
N PHE A 70 8.26 -4.83 -23.12
CA PHE A 70 8.67 -4.13 -24.36
C PHE A 70 8.56 -2.61 -24.26
N ASN A 71 8.19 -2.07 -23.09
CA ASN A 71 8.16 -0.64 -22.84
C ASN A 71 9.04 -0.32 -21.62
N ALA A 72 10.23 0.25 -21.86
CA ALA A 72 11.16 0.62 -20.80
C ALA A 72 10.63 1.71 -19.86
N SER A 73 9.59 2.45 -20.26
CA SER A 73 8.87 3.43 -19.43
C SER A 73 7.67 2.81 -18.70
N SER A 74 7.50 1.48 -18.75
CA SER A 74 6.46 0.79 -18.03
C SER A 74 6.65 0.90 -16.50
N PRO A 75 5.56 1.03 -15.71
CA PRO A 75 5.65 0.95 -14.26
C PRO A 75 6.19 -0.40 -13.74
N PHE A 76 6.19 -1.45 -14.58
CA PHE A 76 6.70 -2.78 -14.23
C PHE A 76 7.52 -3.36 -15.39
N TYR A 77 8.76 -2.87 -15.54
CA TYR A 77 9.70 -3.35 -16.56
C TYR A 77 10.49 -4.57 -16.05
N ILE A 78 10.31 -5.72 -16.69
CA ILE A 78 11.17 -6.89 -16.49
C ILE A 78 12.19 -6.91 -17.64
N LYS A 79 13.48 -6.72 -17.32
CA LYS A 79 14.57 -6.80 -18.30
C LYS A 79 14.62 -8.22 -18.92
N PRO A 80 14.45 -8.37 -20.24
CA PRO A 80 14.56 -9.67 -20.91
C PRO A 80 15.95 -10.28 -20.69
N ARG A 81 15.99 -11.48 -20.08
CA ARG A 81 17.23 -12.24 -19.80
C ARG A 81 16.94 -13.73 -19.92
N LEU A 82 17.89 -14.49 -20.48
CA LEU A 82 17.84 -15.94 -20.51
C LEU A 82 18.30 -16.50 -19.16
N ASP A 83 17.38 -16.44 -18.19
CA ASP A 83 17.61 -16.87 -16.82
C ASP A 83 16.59 -17.94 -16.43
N LYS A 84 17.09 -19.12 -16.04
CA LYS A 84 16.26 -20.26 -15.64
C LYS A 84 15.39 -19.92 -14.43
N SER A 85 15.94 -19.21 -13.45
CA SER A 85 15.22 -18.83 -12.23
C SER A 85 14.08 -17.85 -12.55
N LEU A 86 14.33 -16.90 -13.45
CA LEU A 86 13.30 -15.96 -13.93
C LEU A 86 12.18 -16.70 -14.66
N PHE A 87 12.50 -17.70 -15.48
CA PHE A 87 11.51 -18.51 -16.17
C PHE A 87 10.67 -19.36 -15.19
N GLU A 88 11.31 -20.03 -14.23
CA GLU A 88 10.62 -20.81 -13.19
C GLU A 88 9.68 -19.93 -12.37
N TRP A 89 10.12 -18.74 -11.98
CA TRP A 89 9.29 -17.75 -11.29
C TRP A 89 8.12 -17.28 -12.17
N ALA A 90 8.37 -16.94 -13.44
CA ALA A 90 7.32 -16.47 -14.35
C ALA A 90 6.25 -17.56 -14.59
N TRP A 91 6.68 -18.82 -14.67
CA TRP A 91 5.78 -19.97 -14.76
C TRP A 91 4.94 -20.15 -13.49
N ALA A 92 5.55 -20.06 -12.30
CA ALA A 92 4.86 -20.14 -11.02
C ALA A 92 3.87 -18.97 -10.83
N PHE A 93 4.27 -17.75 -11.21
CA PHE A 93 3.42 -16.57 -11.20
C PHE A 93 2.21 -16.75 -12.13
N ASN A 94 2.43 -17.23 -13.36
CA ASN A 94 1.35 -17.52 -14.31
C ASN A 94 0.37 -18.58 -13.78
N LYS A 95 0.88 -19.65 -13.17
CA LYS A 95 0.04 -20.67 -12.50
C LYS A 95 -0.78 -20.09 -11.34
N SER A 96 -0.31 -19.02 -10.72
CA SER A 96 -1.02 -18.36 -9.63
C SER A 96 -2.09 -17.38 -10.10
N CYS A 97 -2.06 -16.95 -11.37
CA CYS A 97 -3.00 -16.01 -11.97
C CYS A 97 -4.35 -16.67 -12.34
N THR A 98 -5.07 -17.22 -11.37
CA THR A 98 -6.36 -17.89 -11.56
C THR A 98 -7.50 -17.13 -10.89
N LYS A 99 -8.73 -17.27 -11.43
CA LYS A 99 -9.93 -16.69 -10.80
C LYS A 99 -10.15 -17.22 -9.39
N GLU A 100 -9.84 -18.48 -9.15
CA GLU A 100 -9.94 -19.10 -7.82
C GLU A 100 -9.01 -18.42 -6.81
N ASN A 101 -7.74 -18.19 -7.17
CA ASN A 101 -6.80 -17.50 -6.30
C ASN A 101 -7.20 -16.04 -6.06
N VAL A 102 -7.71 -15.36 -7.08
CA VAL A 102 -8.26 -14.00 -6.92
C VAL A 102 -9.39 -14.00 -5.90
N ASN A 103 -10.41 -14.86 -6.08
CA ASN A 103 -11.56 -14.94 -5.17
C ASN A 103 -11.16 -15.30 -3.74
N LYS A 104 -10.16 -16.16 -3.55
CA LYS A 104 -9.63 -16.48 -2.21
C LYS A 104 -8.86 -15.32 -1.57
N SER A 105 -8.21 -14.48 -2.37
CA SER A 105 -7.36 -13.39 -1.89
C SER A 105 -8.15 -12.12 -1.55
N ILE A 106 -9.23 -11.86 -2.29
CA ILE A 106 -10.07 -10.66 -2.13
C ILE A 106 -10.44 -10.37 -0.66
N PRO A 107 -11.05 -11.29 0.11
CA PRO A 107 -11.46 -10.98 1.48
C PRO A 107 -10.24 -10.70 2.38
N VAL A 108 -9.12 -11.41 2.19
CA VAL A 108 -7.90 -11.21 2.97
C VAL A 108 -7.27 -9.84 2.69
N ILE A 109 -7.19 -9.45 1.42
CA ILE A 109 -6.66 -8.14 1.00
C ILE A 109 -7.54 -7.01 1.51
N LYS A 110 -8.86 -7.16 1.40
CA LYS A 110 -9.82 -6.21 1.97
C LYS A 110 -9.60 -6.04 3.47
N ASP A 111 -9.58 -7.14 4.22
CA ASP A 111 -9.54 -7.10 5.67
C ASP A 111 -8.23 -6.49 6.19
N ILE A 112 -7.09 -6.81 5.57
CA ILE A 112 -5.80 -6.19 5.94
C ILE A 112 -5.77 -4.69 5.62
N ASN A 113 -6.39 -4.25 4.52
CA ASN A 113 -6.43 -2.84 4.15
C ASN A 113 -7.38 -2.03 5.06
N LEU A 114 -8.55 -2.59 5.39
CA LEU A 114 -9.48 -1.98 6.37
C LEU A 114 -8.84 -1.91 7.76
N LEU A 115 -8.14 -2.97 8.17
CA LEU A 115 -7.37 -2.99 9.41
C LEU A 115 -6.33 -1.87 9.39
N SER A 116 -5.54 -1.77 8.33
CA SER A 116 -4.52 -0.72 8.18
C SER A 116 -5.11 0.68 8.32
N ALA A 117 -6.19 0.99 7.59
CA ALA A 117 -6.86 2.30 7.67
C ALA A 117 -7.37 2.62 9.09
N ARG A 118 -7.94 1.63 9.78
CA ARG A 118 -8.36 1.77 11.19
C ARG A 118 -7.16 2.05 12.10
N LEU A 119 -6.07 1.31 11.97
CA LEU A 119 -4.88 1.47 12.81
C LEU A 119 -4.22 2.85 12.62
N PHE A 120 -4.23 3.41 11.40
CA PHE A 120 -3.79 4.80 11.20
C PHE A 120 -4.63 5.80 12.00
N SER A 121 -5.95 5.61 12.03
CA SER A 121 -6.84 6.45 12.83
C SER A 121 -6.62 6.28 14.33
N GLU A 122 -6.43 5.04 14.80
CA GLU A 122 -6.16 4.72 16.20
C GLU A 122 -4.84 5.31 16.67
N ILE A 123 -3.75 5.10 15.94
CA ILE A 123 -2.43 5.70 16.25
C ILE A 123 -2.55 7.22 16.36
N LYS A 124 -3.26 7.84 15.41
CA LYS A 124 -3.45 9.30 15.42
C LYS A 124 -4.14 9.79 16.70
N GLN A 125 -5.17 9.07 17.14
CA GLN A 125 -5.97 9.44 18.31
C GLN A 125 -5.27 9.12 19.62
N GLU A 126 -4.72 7.91 19.77
CA GLU A 126 -4.08 7.43 21.00
C GLU A 126 -2.84 8.25 21.35
N GLU A 127 -1.98 8.50 20.36
CA GLU A 127 -0.68 9.13 20.59
C GLU A 127 -0.72 10.66 20.36
N GLY A 128 -1.89 11.20 20.00
CA GLY A 128 -2.06 12.63 19.72
C GLY A 128 -1.25 13.12 18.52
N PHE A 129 -1.06 12.27 17.50
CA PHE A 129 -0.30 12.66 16.31
C PHE A 129 -1.04 13.66 15.44
N ASN A 130 -0.28 14.52 14.75
CA ASN A 130 -0.84 15.64 13.99
C ASN A 130 -0.80 15.45 12.48
N PHE A 131 -0.22 14.36 11.97
CA PHE A 131 -0.17 14.06 10.54
C PHE A 131 -1.54 14.10 9.85
N HIS A 132 -1.55 14.58 8.60
CA HIS A 132 -2.74 14.59 7.75
C HIS A 132 -3.28 13.18 7.53
N LEU A 133 -4.57 12.96 7.85
CA LEU A 133 -5.30 11.74 7.56
C LEU A 133 -6.75 12.10 7.26
N LYS A 134 -7.26 11.68 6.10
CA LYS A 134 -8.63 11.98 5.66
C LYS A 134 -9.27 10.80 4.94
N ASN A 135 -10.57 10.65 5.16
CA ASN A 135 -11.42 9.68 4.49
C ASN A 135 -12.42 10.41 3.58
N ASN A 136 -11.97 10.84 2.39
CA ASN A 136 -12.88 11.38 1.36
C ASN A 136 -13.05 10.41 0.19
N GLY A 137 -12.49 9.20 0.29
CA GLY A 137 -12.50 8.20 -0.78
C GLY A 137 -11.52 8.47 -1.92
N LEU A 138 -11.67 7.66 -2.95
CA LEU A 138 -10.97 7.74 -4.24
C LEU A 138 -12.00 7.86 -5.36
N LEU A 139 -11.89 8.90 -6.20
CA LEU A 139 -12.71 9.07 -7.39
C LEU A 139 -11.94 8.63 -8.63
N VAL A 140 -12.30 7.47 -9.20
CA VAL A 140 -11.72 6.96 -10.44
C VAL A 140 -12.50 7.52 -11.62
N LEU A 141 -11.86 8.42 -12.37
CA LEU A 141 -12.42 9.08 -13.54
C LEU A 141 -12.17 8.27 -14.81
N CYS A 142 -13.23 7.88 -15.52
CA CYS A 142 -13.13 7.05 -16.71
C CYS A 142 -13.32 7.88 -17.97
N GLN A 143 -12.35 7.86 -18.89
CA GLN A 143 -12.39 8.67 -20.13
C GLN A 143 -13.06 7.98 -21.32
N SER A 144 -13.33 6.67 -21.22
CA SER A 144 -14.00 5.89 -22.25
C SER A 144 -15.03 4.96 -21.62
N GLU A 145 -16.07 4.62 -22.38
CA GLU A 145 -17.12 3.69 -21.93
C GLU A 145 -16.53 2.35 -21.50
N LYS A 146 -15.55 1.84 -22.24
CA LYS A 146 -14.86 0.60 -21.90
C LYS A 146 -14.18 0.65 -20.52
N MET A 147 -13.48 1.75 -20.22
CA MET A 147 -12.85 1.91 -18.88
C MET A 147 -13.90 1.99 -17.79
N LEU A 148 -15.02 2.67 -18.05
CA LEU A 148 -16.11 2.78 -17.10
C LEU A 148 -16.77 1.42 -16.83
N GLU A 149 -17.01 0.61 -17.87
CA GLU A 149 -17.53 -0.75 -17.73
C GLU A 149 -16.59 -1.66 -16.93
N GLU A 150 -15.27 -1.60 -17.21
CA GLU A 150 -14.25 -2.35 -16.47
C GLU A 150 -14.19 -1.93 -15.00
N GLU A 151 -14.23 -0.62 -14.72
CA GLU A 151 -14.20 -0.08 -13.36
C GLU A 151 -15.48 -0.41 -12.58
N ILE A 152 -16.66 -0.30 -13.21
CA ILE A 152 -17.94 -0.70 -12.62
C ILE A 152 -17.94 -2.19 -12.26
N HIS A 153 -17.31 -3.04 -13.09
CA HIS A 153 -17.19 -4.46 -12.75
C HIS A 153 -16.40 -4.67 -11.45
N ILE A 154 -15.29 -3.95 -11.27
CA ILE A 154 -14.48 -3.98 -10.04
C ILE A 154 -15.28 -3.42 -8.86
N ALA A 155 -15.97 -2.29 -9.06
CA ALA A 155 -16.83 -1.64 -8.07
C ALA A 155 -17.89 -2.59 -7.52
N ARG A 156 -18.51 -3.40 -8.38
CA ARG A 156 -19.51 -4.41 -7.98
C ARG A 156 -18.92 -5.53 -7.13
N ILE A 157 -17.69 -5.97 -7.43
CA ILE A 157 -16.99 -6.95 -6.60
C ILE A 157 -16.70 -6.35 -5.22
N ALA A 158 -16.19 -5.11 -5.17
CA ALA A 158 -15.94 -4.40 -3.92
C ALA A 158 -17.21 -4.20 -3.09
N ALA A 159 -18.32 -3.80 -3.72
CA ALA A 159 -19.61 -3.65 -3.06
C ALA A 159 -20.15 -5.00 -2.52
N ALA A 160 -19.98 -6.10 -3.27
CA ALA A 160 -20.37 -7.44 -2.82
C ALA A 160 -19.56 -7.90 -1.59
N GLU A 161 -18.34 -7.38 -1.43
CA GLU A 161 -17.48 -7.59 -0.27
C GLU A 161 -17.76 -6.65 0.90
N GLY A 162 -18.75 -5.76 0.77
CA GLY A 162 -19.20 -4.83 1.82
C GLY A 162 -18.51 -3.48 1.83
N LEU A 163 -17.73 -3.13 0.80
CA LEU A 163 -17.08 -1.82 0.70
C LEU A 163 -18.06 -0.76 0.18
N GLU A 164 -17.95 0.47 0.69
CA GLU A 164 -18.78 1.58 0.23
C GLU A 164 -18.26 2.13 -1.10
N VAL A 165 -18.98 1.81 -2.18
CA VAL A 165 -18.63 2.19 -3.55
C VAL A 165 -19.87 2.71 -4.29
N LYS A 166 -19.71 3.78 -5.08
CA LYS A 166 -20.79 4.42 -5.83
C LYS A 166 -20.39 4.67 -7.28
N GLU A 167 -21.23 4.24 -8.22
CA GLU A 167 -21.13 4.64 -9.62
C GLU A 167 -21.58 6.10 -9.76
N ILE A 168 -20.79 6.93 -10.45
CA ILE A 168 -21.01 8.36 -10.60
C ILE A 168 -21.20 8.68 -12.09
N SER A 169 -22.37 9.20 -12.44
CA SER A 169 -22.65 9.66 -13.79
C SER A 169 -21.83 10.92 -14.12
N LYS A 170 -21.53 11.15 -15.41
CA LYS A 170 -20.81 12.34 -15.87
C LYS A 170 -21.37 13.65 -15.31
N SER A 171 -22.69 13.78 -15.25
CA SER A 171 -23.37 14.99 -14.74
C SER A 171 -23.16 15.23 -13.25
N ASN A 172 -22.84 14.18 -12.49
CA ASN A 172 -22.67 14.24 -11.04
C ASN A 172 -21.20 14.40 -10.60
N ILE A 173 -20.23 14.25 -11.51
CA ILE A 173 -18.80 14.44 -11.22
C ILE A 173 -18.51 15.82 -10.60
N PRO A 174 -19.04 16.95 -11.11
CA PRO A 174 -18.77 18.27 -10.54
C PRO A 174 -19.29 18.47 -9.11
N ASN A 175 -20.17 17.60 -8.62
CA ASN A 175 -20.65 17.64 -7.23
C ASN A 175 -19.63 17.04 -6.25
N ILE A 176 -18.69 16.22 -6.74
CA ILE A 176 -17.65 15.55 -5.95
C ILE A 176 -16.31 16.24 -6.17
N GLU A 177 -15.88 16.35 -7.43
CA GLU A 177 -14.62 17.02 -7.80
C GLU A 177 -14.92 18.47 -8.19
N ILE A 178 -14.69 19.38 -7.25
CA ILE A 178 -15.05 20.80 -7.38
C ILE A 178 -13.83 21.60 -7.85
N GLY A 179 -13.99 22.35 -8.94
CA GLY A 179 -12.98 23.31 -9.40
C GLY A 179 -11.98 22.76 -10.42
N ALA A 180 -12.00 21.46 -10.70
CA ALA A 180 -11.25 20.87 -11.81
C ALA A 180 -12.15 20.66 -13.04
N LYS A 181 -11.65 21.04 -14.22
CA LYS A 181 -12.27 20.63 -15.48
C LYS A 181 -11.86 19.20 -15.78
N VAL A 182 -12.80 18.27 -15.67
CA VAL A 182 -12.56 16.84 -15.87
C VAL A 182 -13.15 16.37 -17.19
N GLU A 183 -12.33 15.72 -18.01
CA GLU A 183 -12.78 14.99 -19.19
C GLU A 183 -13.00 13.52 -18.82
N ALA A 184 -14.25 13.16 -18.55
CA ALA A 184 -14.68 11.79 -18.24
C ALA A 184 -16.07 11.50 -18.81
N VAL A 185 -16.33 10.23 -19.14
CA VAL A 185 -17.66 9.72 -19.51
C VAL A 185 -18.48 9.26 -18.29
N GLY A 186 -17.80 9.03 -17.16
CA GLY A 186 -18.36 8.64 -15.87
C GLY A 186 -17.23 8.38 -14.87
N ALA A 187 -17.58 7.98 -13.65
CA ALA A 187 -16.61 7.70 -12.61
C ALA A 187 -17.12 6.66 -11.61
N VAL A 188 -16.23 6.15 -10.78
CA VAL A 188 -16.56 5.34 -9.60
C VAL A 188 -15.93 6.00 -8.38
N HIS A 189 -16.72 6.18 -7.32
CA HIS A 189 -16.25 6.71 -6.03
C HIS A 189 -16.16 5.59 -5.01
N TYR A 190 -14.94 5.28 -4.59
CA TYR A 190 -14.64 4.35 -3.49
C TYR A 190 -14.55 5.14 -2.19
N ALA A 191 -15.67 5.30 -1.50
CA ALA A 191 -15.76 6.08 -0.26
C ALA A 191 -15.01 5.43 0.91
N CYS A 192 -14.63 4.16 0.79
CA CYS A 192 -13.84 3.44 1.79
C CYS A 192 -12.35 3.83 1.83
N ASP A 193 -11.85 4.56 0.83
CA ASP A 193 -10.43 4.88 0.70
C ASP A 193 -10.03 6.15 1.46
N TRP A 194 -8.79 6.16 1.94
CA TRP A 194 -8.24 7.25 2.72
C TRP A 194 -6.96 7.76 2.07
N HIS A 195 -6.55 8.96 2.51
CA HIS A 195 -5.30 9.54 2.12
C HIS A 195 -4.63 10.21 3.32
N SER A 196 -3.30 10.19 3.29
CA SER A 196 -2.43 10.72 4.32
C SER A 196 -1.27 11.45 3.65
N THR A 197 -0.56 12.29 4.40
CA THR A 197 0.74 12.81 3.97
C THR A 197 1.85 11.93 4.56
N PRO A 198 2.55 11.09 3.78
CA PRO A 198 3.41 10.05 4.37
C PRO A 198 4.56 10.58 5.21
N HIS A 199 5.23 11.64 4.75
CA HIS A 199 6.35 12.21 5.49
C HIS A 199 5.93 12.78 6.85
N GLU A 200 4.72 13.35 6.98
CA GLU A 200 4.19 13.81 8.26
C GLU A 200 3.99 12.63 9.22
N PHE A 201 3.35 11.55 8.75
CA PHE A 201 3.17 10.33 9.55
C PHE A 201 4.51 9.72 9.99
N MET A 202 5.46 9.63 9.06
CA MET A 202 6.81 9.11 9.33
C MET A 202 7.56 9.96 10.35
N ASN A 203 7.38 11.29 10.33
CA ASN A 203 8.04 12.20 11.27
C ASN A 203 7.42 12.09 12.67
N ASP A 204 6.08 12.05 12.77
CA ASP A 204 5.38 11.87 14.04
C ASP A 204 5.79 10.54 14.69
N LEU A 205 5.81 9.45 13.91
CA LEU A 205 6.17 8.12 14.37
C LEU A 205 7.65 8.03 14.82
N GLN A 206 8.58 8.63 14.07
CA GLN A 206 9.99 8.71 14.50
C GLN A 206 10.15 9.49 15.80
N SER A 207 9.40 10.57 15.97
CA SER A 207 9.49 11.43 17.15
C SER A 207 8.96 10.73 18.38
N TRP A 208 7.82 10.04 18.25
CA TRP A 208 7.23 9.23 19.30
C TRP A 208 8.14 8.06 19.69
N LEU A 209 8.68 7.31 18.73
CA LEU A 209 9.57 6.18 19.02
C LEU A 209 10.80 6.61 19.83
N LYS A 210 11.40 7.76 19.49
CA LYS A 210 12.52 8.32 20.26
C LYS A 210 12.11 8.72 21.67
N ALA A 211 10.91 9.28 21.85
CA ALA A 211 10.39 9.65 23.16
C ALA A 211 10.16 8.41 24.05
N GLU A 212 9.74 7.29 23.46
CA GLU A 212 9.60 5.98 24.11
C GLU A 212 10.93 5.24 24.31
N GLY A 213 12.07 5.89 24.04
CA GLY A 213 13.40 5.33 24.30
C GLY A 213 13.93 4.39 23.22
N VAL A 214 13.29 4.32 22.05
CA VAL A 214 13.82 3.57 20.90
C VAL A 214 15.08 4.25 20.36
N GLN A 215 16.16 3.47 20.23
CA GLN A 215 17.36 3.93 19.56
C GLN A 215 17.17 3.81 18.05
N ILE A 216 17.36 4.92 17.32
CA ILE A 216 17.26 4.95 15.86
C ILE A 216 18.63 5.32 15.28
N PHE A 217 19.26 4.35 14.62
CA PHE A 217 20.51 4.51 13.91
C PHE A 217 20.23 4.75 12.42
N LYS A 218 20.64 5.92 11.93
CA LYS A 218 20.48 6.36 10.54
C LYS A 218 21.82 6.32 9.83
N ASN A 219 21.80 6.13 8.50
CA ASN A 219 23.00 5.99 7.67
C ASN A 219 23.90 4.82 8.09
N GLU A 220 23.30 3.77 8.67
CA GLU A 220 24.02 2.59 9.15
C GLU A 220 23.58 1.37 8.35
N GLN A 221 24.48 0.85 7.53
CA GLN A 221 24.22 -0.34 6.73
C GLN A 221 24.59 -1.60 7.50
N ILE A 222 23.62 -2.49 7.71
CA ILE A 222 23.89 -3.84 8.18
C ILE A 222 24.52 -4.66 7.06
N THR A 223 25.75 -5.12 7.27
CA THR A 223 26.52 -5.91 6.30
C THR A 223 26.45 -7.41 6.54
N THR A 224 26.34 -7.82 7.80
CA THR A 224 26.35 -9.24 8.20
C THR A 224 25.38 -9.47 9.35
N LEU A 225 24.73 -10.64 9.35
CA LEU A 225 23.99 -11.17 10.50
C LEU A 225 24.57 -12.54 10.84
N GLU A 226 25.09 -12.67 12.06
CA GLU A 226 25.65 -13.93 12.57
C GLU A 226 24.73 -14.47 13.66
N ALA A 227 24.22 -15.67 13.47
CA ALA A 227 23.45 -16.35 14.50
C ALA A 227 24.40 -17.13 15.40
N SER A 228 24.40 -16.82 16.71
CA SER A 228 25.07 -17.68 17.69
C SER A 228 24.31 -19.02 17.78
N GLN A 229 25.05 -20.13 17.75
CA GLN A 229 24.50 -21.47 18.00
C GLN A 229 24.54 -21.80 19.50
N ASP A 230 24.03 -20.90 20.34
CA ASP A 230 23.81 -21.19 21.76
C ASP A 230 22.53 -22.03 21.97
#